data_AF-A0A257IV11-F1
#
_entry.id   AF-A0A257IV11-F1
#
_cell.length_a   1.000
_cell.length_b   1.000
_cell.length_c   1.000
_cell.angle_alpha   90.00
_cell.angle_beta   90.00
_cell.angle_gamma   90.00
#
_symmetry.space_group_name_H-M   'P 1'
#
loop_
_entity.id
_entity.type
_entity.pdbx_description
1 polymer ?
#
loop_
_entity_poly.entity_id
_entity_poly.type
_entity_poly.pdbx_seq_one_letter_code
_entity_poly.pdbx_strand_id
1 'polypeptide(L)' 'MDDDFAFSIQTGSAEPIYRQLVEHVRRRVASGQIRAGDEIPSVRELAQQLAVHPMTISKAYSLL' A
#
# COMPACT_ATOMS: atom_id res chain seq x y z
N MET A 1 4.41 -17.85 8.60
CA MET A 1 3.15 -17.18 8.23
C MET A 1 3.61 -15.89 7.60
N ASP A 2 3.87 -16.03 6.31
CA ASP A 2 4.89 -15.29 5.60
C ASP A 2 4.31 -13.97 5.08
N ASP A 3 5.02 -12.88 5.36
CA ASP A 3 4.80 -11.50 4.93
C ASP A 3 4.73 -11.35 3.39
N ASP A 4 3.69 -11.86 2.73
CA ASP A 4 3.53 -11.74 1.27
C ASP A 4 3.00 -10.36 0.82
N PHE A 5 2.65 -9.50 1.78
CA PHE A 5 2.24 -8.10 1.58
C PHE A 5 3.41 -7.13 1.64
N ALA A 6 4.55 -7.46 1.03
CA ALA A 6 5.67 -6.52 0.94
C ALA A 6 5.32 -5.30 0.06
N PHE A 7 4.83 -4.23 0.68
CA PHE A 7 4.76 -2.91 0.06
C PHE A 7 6.15 -2.27 0.09
N SER A 8 6.53 -1.62 -1.01
CA SER A 8 7.76 -0.83 -1.08
C SER A 8 7.43 0.55 -1.64
N ILE A 9 8.16 1.56 -1.16
CA ILE A 9 7.99 2.95 -1.59
C ILE A 9 9.35 3.55 -1.91
N GLN A 10 9.37 4.47 -2.87
CA GLN A 10 10.55 5.26 -3.21
C GLN A 10 10.38 6.69 -2.71
N THR A 11 11.05 7.02 -1.63
CA THR A 11 11.15 8.39 -1.13
C THR A 11 12.03 9.22 -2.07
N GLY A 12 11.67 10.49 -2.28
CA GLY A 12 12.40 11.38 -3.22
C GLY A 12 12.06 11.19 -4.70
N SER A 13 11.14 10.26 -5.04
CA SER A 13 10.55 10.20 -6.39
C SER A 13 9.69 11.44 -6.69
N ALA A 14 9.55 11.79 -7.96
CA ALA A 14 8.56 12.78 -8.41
C ALA A 14 7.11 12.31 -8.17
N GLU A 15 6.91 10.99 -8.01
CA GLU A 15 5.61 10.43 -7.71
C GLU A 15 5.32 10.46 -6.19
N PRO A 16 4.20 11.06 -5.76
CA PRO A 16 3.81 11.05 -4.35
C PRO A 16 3.59 9.64 -3.80
N ILE A 17 4.02 9.40 -2.55
CA ILE A 17 3.95 8.08 -1.89
C ILE A 17 2.53 7.47 -1.93
N TYR A 18 1.48 8.26 -1.70
CA TYR A 18 0.12 7.73 -1.74
C TYR A 18 -0.25 7.18 -3.13
N ARG A 19 0.27 7.76 -4.22
CA ARG A 19 0.02 7.29 -5.58
C ARG A 19 0.81 6.02 -5.87
N GLN A 20 2.06 5.95 -5.42
CA GLN A 20 2.87 4.72 -5.51
C GLN A 20 2.15 3.54 -4.83
N LEU A 21 1.55 3.77 -3.66
CA LEU A 21 0.78 2.76 -2.92
C LEU A 21 -0.48 2.32 -3.66
N VAL A 22 -1.28 3.27 -4.17
CA VAL A 22 -2.49 2.97 -4.96
C VAL A 22 -2.12 2.09 -6.14
N GLU A 23 -1.07 2.45 -6.87
CA GLU A 23 -0.64 1.69 -8.04
C GLU A 23 -0.12 0.29 -7.66
N HIS A 24 0.59 0.17 -6.54
CA HIS A 24 1.05 -1.14 -6.05
C HIS A 24 -0.12 -2.08 -5.73
N VAL A 25 -1.15 -1.57 -5.04
CA VAL A 25 -2.35 -2.36 -4.74
C VAL A 25 -3.06 -2.74 -6.05
N ARG A 26 -3.26 -1.80 -6.97
CA ARG A 26 -3.92 -2.07 -8.27
C ARG A 26 -3.21 -3.15 -9.06
N ARG A 27 -1.88 -3.12 -9.14
CA ARG A 27 -1.09 -4.16 -9.82
C ARG A 27 -1.27 -5.53 -9.17
N ARG A 28 -1.26 -5.58 -7.84
CA ARG A 28 -1.44 -6.84 -7.09
C ARG A 28 -2.86 -7.41 -7.25
N VAL A 29 -3.88 -6.55 -7.33
CA VAL A 29 -5.25 -6.96 -7.66
C VAL A 29 -5.32 -7.49 -9.09
N ALA A 30 -4.73 -6.77 -10.05
CA ALA A 30 -4.72 -7.17 -11.45
C ALA A 30 -3.96 -8.50 -11.68
N SER A 31 -2.91 -8.77 -10.91
CA SER A 31 -2.18 -10.04 -10.96
C SER A 31 -2.84 -11.15 -10.13
N GLY A 32 -3.94 -10.87 -9.43
CA GLY A 32 -4.66 -11.83 -8.59
C GLY A 32 -3.93 -12.22 -7.30
N GLN A 33 -2.91 -11.45 -6.89
CA GLN A 33 -2.21 -11.57 -5.61
C GLN A 33 -3.02 -11.01 -4.46
N ILE A 34 -3.88 -10.02 -4.72
CA ILE A 34 -4.91 -9.54 -3.79
C ILE A 34 -6.26 -9.80 -4.46
N ARG A 35 -7.13 -10.53 -3.76
CA ARG A 35 -8.47 -10.85 -4.21
C ARG A 35 -9.50 -10.12 -3.37
N ALA A 36 -10.70 -10.00 -3.91
CA ALA A 36 -11.81 -9.44 -3.15
C ALA A 36 -12.06 -10.29 -1.90
N GLY A 37 -12.08 -9.65 -0.74
CA GLY A 37 -12.22 -10.30 0.55
C GLY A 37 -10.88 -10.65 1.24
N ASP A 38 -9.75 -10.53 0.56
CA ASP A 38 -8.45 -10.65 1.20
C ASP A 38 -8.22 -9.49 2.16
N GLU A 39 -7.66 -9.79 3.33
CA GLU A 39 -7.29 -8.78 4.31
C GLU A 39 -6.03 -8.05 3.84
N ILE A 40 -6.07 -6.71 3.91
CA ILE A 40 -4.91 -5.85 3.67
C ILE A 40 -4.46 -5.23 5.00
N PRO A 41 -3.16 -4.88 5.14
CA PRO A 41 -2.67 -4.24 6.35
C PRO A 41 -3.48 -2.99 6.69
N SER A 42 -3.75 -2.76 7.98
CA SER A 42 -4.39 -1.52 8.41
C SER A 42 -3.51 -0.30 8.10
N VAL A 43 -4.12 0.88 8.08
CA VAL A 43 -3.41 2.16 7.92
C VAL A 43 -2.24 2.29 8.90
N ARG A 44 -2.44 1.86 10.16
CA ARG A 44 -1.42 1.96 11.22
C ARG A 44 -0.30 0.96 11.04
N GLU A 45 -0.61 -0.27 10.64
CA GLU A 45 0.40 -1.31 10.39
C GLU A 45 1.27 -0.93 9.21
N LEU A 46 0.66 -0.56 8.08
CA LEU A 46 1.40 -0.20 6.89
C LEU A 46 2.23 1.08 7.06
N ALA A 47 1.70 2.07 7.80
CA ALA A 47 2.44 3.28 8.15
C ALA A 47 3.71 2.96 8.96
N GLN A 48 3.62 2.03 9.91
CA GLN A 48 4.77 1.59 10.71
C GLN A 48 5.77 0.80 9.85
N GLN A 49 5.29 -0.15 9.05
CA GLN A 49 6.15 -0.95 8.16
C GLN A 49 6.93 -0.10 7.16
N LEU A 50 6.30 0.94 6.60
CA LEU A 50 6.92 1.80 5.58
C LEU A 50 7.60 3.05 6.17
N ALA A 51 7.50 3.28 7.48
CA ALA A 51 7.90 4.53 8.13
C ALA A 51 7.30 5.78 7.44
N VAL A 52 6.00 5.72 7.12
CA VAL A 52 5.24 6.78 6.42
C VAL A 52 4.19 7.39 7.34
N HIS A 53 3.92 8.68 7.18
CA HIS A 53 2.85 9.36 7.90
C HIS A 53 1.46 8.69 7.65
N PRO A 54 0.70 8.30 8.69
CA PRO A 54 -0.57 7.56 8.53
C PRO A 54 -1.60 8.22 7.60
N MET A 55 -1.65 9.55 7.56
CA MET A 55 -2.54 10.27 6.63
C MET A 55 -2.24 9.99 5.17
N THR A 56 -0.98 9.72 4.81
CA THR A 56 -0.58 9.37 3.45
C THR A 56 -1.12 8.00 3.05
N ILE A 57 -1.08 7.03 3.98
CA ILE A 57 -1.65 5.69 3.76
C ILE A 57 -3.19 5.78 3.68
N SER A 58 -3.82 6.51 4.61
CA SER A 58 -5.27 6.73 4.59
C SER A 58 -5.73 7.34 3.26
N LYS A 59 -5.00 8.35 2.76
CA LYS A 59 -5.25 8.92 1.44
C LYS A 59 -5.13 7.90 0.32
N ALA A 60 -4.13 7.01 0.35
CA ALA A 60 -4.01 5.95 -0.65
C ALA A 60 -5.22 5.02 -0.61
N TYR A 61 -5.62 4.54 0.57
CA TYR A 61 -6.77 3.64 0.72
C TYR A 61 -8.10 4.26 0.30
N SER A 62 -8.28 5.57 0.48
CA SER A 62 -9.48 6.27 -0.02
C SER A 62 -9.61 6.36 -1.55
N LEU A 63 -8.56 6.00 -2.29
CA LEU A 63 -8.49 6.08 -3.76
C LEU A 63 -8.50 4.71 -4.46
N LEU A 64 -8.62 3.63 -3.68
CA LEU A 64 -8.79 2.25 -4.15
C LEU A 64 -10.26 1.95 -4.43
#